data_AF-A0A6H1BXK1-F1
#
_entry.id   AF-A0A6H1BXK1-F1
#
_cell.length_a   1.000
_cell.length_b   1.000
_cell.length_c   1.000
_cell.angle_alpha   90.00
_cell.angle_beta   90.00
_cell.angle_gamma   90.00
#
_symmetry.space_group_name_H-M   'P 1'
#
loop_
_entity.id
_entity.type
_entity.pdbx_description
1 polymer ?
#
loop_
_entity_poly.entity_id
_entity_poly.type
_entity_poly.pdbx_seq_one_letter_code
_entity_poly.pdbx_strand_id
1 'polypeptide(L)'
;MFTLRGTWMRGGTSKCWLFNAVDVDPLIPQAGGLDAILTSAFGSGDPRQLDGVGGGSSTTSKAAIVRRSSESGIDVDYLFAQVAIGDRQVEWGSNCGNCATAIGLYALQSGFVPVDSAVTTVRMRNQNTGAILTAEIATPGGMIPTEGDAAVPGTSALGVPVGLTFAGLAADTATLLPTGAPAEQISIENHTYRATMVAAGAPAALFDAADLGLTGAEDNRTIAEHLPLLLRLRRESSLLMGLSKPGDPITHAIPKIGVVGPPVDYRTSAGVDIDEDDYDISVRMLSMLAPHPAIGLTSAVAVAAASTVTGGVVTHNTRVRWPGSLRIGTPAGVLDVDLTTSPDGILESVTLHRAARRIAVAELFVTGPAPALVGLAR
;
A
#
# COMPACT_ATOMS: atom_id res chain seq x y z
N MET A 1 26.67 -7.10 17.02
CA MET A 1 25.73 -5.96 16.89
C MET A 1 26.30 -5.04 15.83
N PHE A 2 25.46 -4.39 15.04
CA PHE A 2 25.88 -3.43 14.02
C PHE A 2 24.96 -2.23 13.97
N THR A 3 25.48 -1.12 13.48
CA THR A 3 24.76 0.15 13.41
C THR A 3 24.16 0.32 12.02
N LEU A 4 22.84 0.51 11.97
CA LEU A 4 22.08 0.74 10.75
C LEU A 4 21.49 2.16 10.79
N ARG A 5 21.81 2.99 9.80
CA ARG A 5 21.26 4.35 9.70
C ARG A 5 19.93 4.35 8.97
N GLY A 6 18.90 4.92 9.59
CA GLY A 6 17.56 4.98 9.03
C GLY A 6 16.89 6.33 9.22
N THR A 7 16.00 6.67 8.29
CA THR A 7 15.09 7.83 8.39
C THR A 7 13.68 7.32 8.62
N TRP A 8 13.05 7.76 9.71
CA TRP A 8 11.66 7.43 10.00
C TRP A 8 10.74 8.46 9.39
N MET A 9 9.87 8.03 8.49
CA MET A 9 8.95 8.89 7.76
C MET A 9 7.50 8.45 8.01
N ARG A 10 6.59 9.43 8.09
CA ARG A 10 5.18 9.19 7.79
C ARG A 10 4.96 9.43 6.30
N GLY A 11 4.26 8.51 5.64
CA GLY A 11 3.73 8.72 4.30
C GLY A 11 2.27 8.30 4.29
N GLY A 12 1.37 9.23 3.98
CA GLY A 12 -0.07 9.02 4.13
C GLY A 12 -0.42 8.56 5.55
N THR A 13 -1.08 7.40 5.65
CA THR A 13 -1.53 6.76 6.89
C THR A 13 -0.59 5.64 7.38
N SER A 14 0.68 5.62 6.94
CA SER A 14 1.68 4.64 7.39
C SER A 14 2.97 5.30 7.88
N LYS A 15 3.70 4.59 8.75
CA LYS A 15 5.07 4.94 9.13
C LYS A 15 6.04 3.93 8.52
N CYS A 16 7.08 4.43 7.87
CA CYS A 16 8.05 3.63 7.15
C CYS A 16 9.46 4.03 7.60
N TRP A 17 10.31 3.03 7.83
CA TRP A 17 11.74 3.25 7.97
C TRP A 17 12.39 3.18 6.59
N LEU A 18 13.03 4.26 6.19
CA LEU A 18 13.74 4.36 4.92
C LEU A 18 15.23 4.28 5.19
N PHE A 19 15.90 3.39 4.47
CA PHE A 19 17.33 3.14 4.60
C PHE A 19 18.00 3.41 3.26
N ASN A 20 19.11 4.15 3.28
CA ASN A 20 19.93 4.32 2.08
C ASN A 20 20.71 3.02 1.82
N ALA A 21 20.68 2.52 0.59
CA ALA A 21 21.42 1.31 0.23
C ALA A 21 22.92 1.44 0.53
N VAL A 22 23.51 2.63 0.44
CA VAL A 22 24.93 2.84 0.78
C VAL A 22 25.26 2.52 2.25
N ASP A 23 24.28 2.64 3.15
CA ASP A 23 24.43 2.31 4.57
C ASP A 23 24.06 0.84 4.86
N VAL A 24 23.22 0.22 4.02
CA VAL A 24 22.68 -1.12 4.23
C VAL A 24 23.53 -2.19 3.55
N ASP A 25 23.89 -1.98 2.29
CA ASP A 25 24.55 -2.98 1.44
C ASP A 25 25.86 -3.50 2.06
N PRO A 26 26.72 -2.68 2.70
CA PRO A 26 27.92 -3.16 3.38
C PRO A 26 27.65 -4.11 4.56
N LEU A 27 26.46 -4.05 5.16
CA LEU A 27 26.08 -4.85 6.33
C LEU A 27 25.51 -6.22 5.95
N ILE A 28 25.06 -6.39 4.70
CA ILE A 28 24.40 -7.62 4.22
C ILE A 28 25.25 -8.88 4.47
N PRO A 29 26.57 -8.92 4.13
CA PRO A 29 27.37 -10.13 4.28
C PRO A 29 27.49 -10.58 5.75
N GLN A 30 27.68 -9.65 6.69
CA GLN A 30 27.83 -10.02 8.10
C GLN A 30 26.49 -10.38 8.76
N ALA A 31 25.39 -9.81 8.28
CA ALA A 31 24.07 -10.03 8.85
C ALA A 31 23.41 -11.31 8.33
N GLY A 32 23.89 -11.85 7.20
CA GLY A 32 23.31 -13.03 6.56
C GLY A 32 22.13 -12.72 5.63
N GLY A 33 21.99 -11.47 5.18
CA GLY A 33 20.91 -11.05 4.27
C GLY A 33 20.08 -9.86 4.77
N LEU A 34 19.32 -9.25 3.86
CA LEU A 34 18.38 -8.16 4.19
C LEU A 34 17.30 -8.60 5.17
N ASP A 35 16.77 -9.83 5.02
CA ASP A 35 15.75 -10.38 5.91
C ASP A 35 16.24 -10.43 7.36
N ALA A 36 17.48 -10.86 7.57
CA ALA A 36 18.08 -10.91 8.90
C ALA A 36 18.28 -9.51 9.50
N ILE A 37 18.71 -8.54 8.70
CA ILE A 37 18.83 -7.14 9.11
C ILE A 37 17.47 -6.60 9.54
N LEU A 38 16.46 -6.73 8.68
CA LEU A 38 15.15 -6.10 8.89
C LEU A 38 14.35 -6.79 10.00
N THR A 39 14.33 -8.12 10.06
CA THR A 39 13.64 -8.84 11.15
C THR A 39 14.25 -8.52 12.52
N SER A 40 15.58 -8.39 12.59
CA SER A 40 16.27 -7.98 13.82
C SER A 40 15.96 -6.52 14.17
N ALA A 41 16.15 -5.59 13.21
CA ALA A 41 15.92 -4.16 13.45
C ALA A 41 14.48 -3.83 13.89
N PHE A 42 13.49 -4.58 13.39
CA PHE A 42 12.08 -4.35 13.69
C PHE A 42 11.57 -5.13 14.91
N GLY A 43 12.38 -5.96 15.57
CA GLY A 43 11.90 -6.79 16.69
C GLY A 43 10.85 -7.82 16.24
N SER A 44 11.00 -8.33 15.02
CA SER A 44 10.09 -9.31 14.41
C SER A 44 10.16 -10.66 15.16
N GLY A 45 9.01 -11.33 15.29
CA GLY A 45 8.82 -12.47 16.18
C GLY A 45 8.16 -12.12 17.52
N ASP A 46 7.93 -10.83 17.78
CA ASP A 46 7.18 -10.32 18.94
C ASP A 46 5.94 -9.55 18.44
N PRO A 47 4.71 -9.94 18.83
CA PRO A 47 3.49 -9.19 18.53
C PRO A 47 3.53 -7.69 18.88
N ARG A 48 4.36 -7.31 19.84
CA ARG A 48 4.54 -5.91 20.27
C ARG A 48 5.76 -5.24 19.65
N GLN A 49 6.69 -6.00 19.07
CA GLN A 49 7.95 -5.53 18.52
C GLN A 49 8.79 -4.71 19.52
N LEU A 50 8.84 -5.13 20.80
CA LEU A 50 9.44 -4.34 21.89
C LEU A 50 10.96 -4.14 21.74
N ASP A 51 11.66 -5.11 21.16
CA ASP A 51 13.11 -5.08 20.97
C ASP A 51 13.51 -4.61 19.55
N GLY A 52 12.76 -3.64 19.01
CA GLY A 52 13.05 -3.08 17.71
C GLY A 52 12.23 -1.84 17.37
N VAL A 53 12.37 -1.36 16.14
CA VAL A 53 11.72 -0.13 15.67
C VAL A 53 10.33 -0.32 15.08
N GLY A 54 9.86 -1.57 15.04
CA GLY A 54 8.51 -1.90 14.58
C GLY A 54 7.46 -1.39 15.56
N GLY A 55 6.29 -0.99 15.04
CA GLY A 55 5.22 -0.42 15.88
C GLY A 55 4.10 -1.40 16.26
N GLY A 56 4.27 -2.71 16.09
CA GLY A 56 3.26 -3.71 16.44
C GLY A 56 2.01 -3.71 15.54
N SER A 57 2.07 -3.10 14.35
CA SER A 57 0.96 -3.09 13.39
C SER A 57 1.44 -3.14 11.95
N SER A 58 0.58 -3.56 11.02
CA SER A 58 0.91 -3.63 9.59
C SER A 58 1.24 -2.26 8.99
N THR A 59 0.70 -1.18 9.55
CA THR A 59 0.93 0.22 9.10
C THR A 59 2.21 0.83 9.67
N THR A 60 2.86 0.17 10.64
CA THR A 60 4.03 0.66 11.37
C THR A 60 5.20 -0.32 11.40
N SER A 61 5.10 -1.45 10.70
CA SER A 61 6.15 -2.45 10.50
C SER A 61 6.56 -2.51 9.02
N LYS A 62 7.04 -1.39 8.49
CA LYS A 62 7.36 -1.19 7.07
C LYS A 62 8.76 -0.61 6.90
N ALA A 63 9.51 -1.17 5.96
CA ALA A 63 10.84 -0.70 5.58
C ALA A 63 10.90 -0.42 4.07
N ALA A 64 11.82 0.46 3.66
CA ALA A 64 12.28 0.49 2.28
C ALA A 64 13.78 0.75 2.19
N ILE A 65 14.43 0.05 1.26
CA ILE A 65 15.83 0.29 0.90
C ILE A 65 15.83 1.13 -0.37
N VAL A 66 16.41 2.34 -0.29
CA VAL A 66 16.34 3.37 -1.32
C VAL A 66 17.74 3.61 -1.89
N ARG A 67 17.85 3.70 -3.21
CA ARG A 67 19.12 3.95 -3.92
C ARG A 67 18.90 4.81 -5.14
N ARG A 68 19.94 5.51 -5.60
CA ARG A 68 19.94 6.13 -6.93
C ARG A 68 19.82 5.02 -7.97
N SER A 69 18.96 5.22 -8.97
CA SER A 69 18.83 4.24 -10.05
C SER A 69 19.99 4.35 -11.04
N SER A 70 20.33 3.24 -11.67
CA SER A 70 21.19 3.20 -12.85
C SER A 70 20.39 3.17 -14.15
N GLU A 71 19.06 3.09 -14.06
CA GLU A 71 18.15 3.03 -15.21
C GLU A 71 17.94 4.44 -15.79
N SER A 72 18.04 4.57 -17.11
CA SER A 72 17.78 5.86 -17.77
C SER A 72 16.33 6.32 -17.52
N GLY A 73 16.17 7.57 -17.10
CA GLY A 73 14.86 8.16 -16.85
C GLY A 73 14.20 7.72 -15.55
N ILE A 74 14.90 6.99 -14.66
CA ILE A 74 14.48 6.73 -13.28
C ILE A 74 15.49 7.39 -12.35
N ASP A 75 15.03 8.13 -11.36
CA ASP A 75 15.89 8.77 -10.39
C ASP A 75 16.27 7.82 -9.25
N VAL A 76 15.28 7.09 -8.75
CA VAL A 76 15.41 6.28 -7.53
C VAL A 76 14.84 4.89 -7.74
N ASP A 77 15.64 3.89 -7.38
CA ASP A 77 15.17 2.52 -7.19
C ASP A 77 14.88 2.29 -5.71
N TYR A 78 13.82 1.54 -5.41
CA TYR A 78 13.56 1.11 -4.05
C TYR A 78 13.01 -0.31 -3.94
N LEU A 79 13.41 -0.98 -2.86
CA LEU A 79 12.81 -2.23 -2.39
C LEU A 79 11.92 -1.91 -1.19
N PHE A 80 10.64 -2.22 -1.28
CA PHE A 80 9.70 -2.18 -0.17
C PHE A 80 9.70 -3.53 0.56
N ALA A 81 9.74 -3.48 1.88
CA ALA A 81 9.63 -4.63 2.77
C ALA A 81 8.48 -4.44 3.75
N GLN A 82 7.52 -5.38 3.71
CA GLN A 82 6.58 -5.55 4.81
C GLN A 82 7.21 -6.54 5.81
N VAL A 83 7.60 -6.03 6.98
CA VAL A 83 8.23 -6.87 8.01
C VAL A 83 7.13 -7.48 8.88
N ALA A 84 7.12 -8.80 9.01
CA ALA A 84 6.12 -9.51 9.80
C ALA A 84 6.30 -9.20 11.30
N ILE A 85 5.19 -9.18 12.02
CA ILE A 85 5.13 -8.78 13.43
C ILE A 85 5.41 -10.02 14.31
N GLY A 86 4.51 -11.00 14.29
CA GLY A 86 4.60 -12.22 15.11
C GLY A 86 5.52 -13.31 14.54
N ASP A 87 5.84 -13.26 13.25
CA ASP A 87 6.73 -14.22 12.57
C ASP A 87 8.00 -13.53 12.11
N ARG A 88 9.13 -14.24 12.09
CA ARG A 88 10.43 -13.72 11.64
C ARG A 88 10.60 -13.79 10.12
N GLN A 89 9.76 -13.08 9.38
CA GLN A 89 9.78 -13.06 7.92
C GLN A 89 9.68 -11.64 7.35
N VAL A 90 10.20 -11.45 6.15
CA VAL A 90 10.03 -10.23 5.35
C VAL A 90 9.32 -10.57 4.07
N GLU A 91 8.23 -9.85 3.79
CA GLU A 91 7.49 -9.96 2.54
C GLU A 91 7.98 -8.90 1.54
N TRP A 92 8.51 -9.39 0.42
CA TRP A 92 9.02 -8.58 -0.70
C TRP A 92 8.10 -8.61 -1.92
N GLY A 93 6.95 -9.27 -1.86
CA GLY A 93 6.09 -9.54 -3.03
C GLY A 93 5.14 -8.40 -3.43
N SER A 94 5.22 -7.24 -2.78
CA SER A 94 4.30 -6.14 -3.05
C SER A 94 4.98 -4.76 -2.96
N ASN A 95 4.24 -3.72 -3.36
CA ASN A 95 4.60 -2.32 -3.16
C ASN A 95 3.68 -1.69 -2.09
N CYS A 96 4.11 -0.59 -1.49
CA CYS A 96 3.31 0.21 -0.58
C CYS A 96 3.31 1.67 -1.01
N GLY A 97 2.22 2.14 -1.60
CA GLY A 97 2.14 3.53 -2.07
C GLY A 97 2.23 4.56 -0.94
N ASN A 98 1.76 4.24 0.28
CA ASN A 98 1.96 5.13 1.44
C ASN A 98 3.46 5.34 1.71
N CYS A 99 4.27 4.27 1.68
CA CYS A 99 5.72 4.42 1.79
C CYS A 99 6.32 5.09 0.56
N ALA A 100 5.81 4.84 -0.65
CA ALA A 100 6.27 5.51 -1.86
C ALA A 100 6.10 7.04 -1.80
N THR A 101 5.00 7.53 -1.21
CA THR A 101 4.82 8.97 -0.91
C THR A 101 5.96 9.49 -0.03
N ALA A 102 6.33 8.75 1.02
CA ALA A 102 7.44 9.11 1.88
C ALA A 102 8.80 9.00 1.18
N ILE A 103 9.00 8.01 0.30
CA ILE A 103 10.23 7.82 -0.46
C ILE A 103 10.46 8.98 -1.43
N GLY A 104 9.41 9.47 -2.11
CA GLY A 104 9.51 10.65 -2.97
C GLY A 104 10.04 11.88 -2.22
N LEU A 105 9.44 12.20 -1.07
CA LEU A 105 9.90 13.30 -0.22
C LEU A 105 11.31 13.05 0.33
N TYR A 106 11.60 11.83 0.77
CA TYR A 106 12.92 11.45 1.29
C TYR A 106 14.01 11.57 0.22
N ALA A 107 13.73 11.19 -1.02
CA ALA A 107 14.66 11.29 -2.14
C ALA A 107 15.05 12.74 -2.39
N LEU A 108 14.07 13.65 -2.40
CA LEU A 108 14.31 15.09 -2.51
C LEU A 108 15.12 15.61 -1.30
N GLN A 109 14.66 15.35 -0.08
CA GLN A 109 15.30 15.84 1.14
C GLN A 109 16.70 15.28 1.39
N SER A 110 17.02 14.12 0.82
CA SER A 110 18.32 13.45 0.98
C SER A 110 19.24 13.65 -0.23
N GLY A 111 18.85 14.49 -1.20
CA GLY A 111 19.69 14.83 -2.35
C GLY A 111 19.88 13.69 -3.35
N PHE A 112 18.89 12.80 -3.49
CA PHE A 112 18.89 11.80 -4.57
C PHE A 112 18.61 12.44 -5.93
N VAL A 113 17.83 13.52 -5.95
CA VAL A 113 17.46 14.27 -7.14
C VAL A 113 17.88 15.74 -7.04
N PRO A 114 18.15 16.43 -8.16
CA PRO A 114 18.26 17.88 -8.17
C PRO A 114 16.89 18.52 -7.87
N VAL A 115 16.90 19.67 -7.21
CA VAL A 115 15.69 20.45 -6.92
C VAL A 115 15.32 21.31 -8.14
N ASP A 116 14.02 21.31 -8.49
CA ASP A 116 13.47 22.24 -9.48
C ASP A 116 12.96 23.52 -8.80
N SER A 117 12.93 24.62 -9.56
CA SER A 117 12.52 25.95 -9.10
C SER A 117 11.05 26.08 -8.70
N ALA A 118 10.15 25.22 -9.17
CA ALA A 118 8.71 25.32 -8.89
C ALA A 118 8.13 24.04 -8.30
N VAL A 119 8.31 22.91 -8.99
CA VAL A 119 7.85 21.59 -8.57
C VAL A 119 8.94 20.59 -8.90
N THR A 120 9.44 19.88 -7.88
CA THR A 120 10.40 18.82 -8.09
C THR A 120 9.67 17.50 -8.30
N THR A 121 9.95 16.86 -9.44
CA THR A 121 9.43 15.55 -9.80
C THR A 121 10.47 14.48 -9.50
N VAL A 122 10.09 13.43 -8.76
CA VAL A 122 10.93 12.27 -8.46
C VAL A 122 10.34 11.04 -9.13
N ARG A 123 11.04 10.50 -10.13
CA ARG A 123 10.65 9.27 -10.81
C ARG A 123 11.29 8.06 -10.15
N MET A 124 10.45 7.16 -9.68
CA MET A 124 10.84 6.04 -8.84
C MET A 124 10.46 4.72 -9.49
N ARG A 125 11.32 3.71 -9.39
CA ARG A 125 11.01 2.33 -9.74
C ARG A 125 10.97 1.48 -8.48
N ASN A 126 9.85 0.80 -8.28
CA ASN A 126 9.74 -0.23 -7.26
C ASN A 126 10.34 -1.53 -7.79
N GLN A 127 11.46 -1.97 -7.23
CA GLN A 127 12.16 -3.17 -7.68
C GLN A 127 11.43 -4.48 -7.32
N ASN A 128 10.47 -4.44 -6.38
CA ASN A 128 9.65 -5.62 -6.06
C ASN A 128 8.72 -6.01 -7.20
N THR A 129 8.15 -5.00 -7.88
CA THR A 129 7.04 -5.19 -8.83
C THR A 129 7.35 -4.67 -10.24
N GLY A 130 8.40 -3.88 -10.41
CA GLY A 130 8.70 -3.15 -11.63
C GLY A 130 7.87 -1.88 -11.81
N ALA A 131 6.93 -1.57 -10.91
CA ALA A 131 6.07 -0.41 -11.02
C ALA A 131 6.86 0.90 -11.06
N ILE A 132 6.46 1.80 -11.96
CA ILE A 132 7.02 3.15 -12.09
C ILE A 132 6.04 4.14 -11.45
N LEU A 133 6.57 4.96 -10.56
CA LEU A 133 5.82 5.96 -9.81
C LEU A 133 6.50 7.31 -9.97
N THR A 134 5.70 8.36 -9.94
CA THR A 134 6.18 9.73 -9.94
C THR A 134 5.67 10.44 -8.70
N ALA A 135 6.57 11.08 -7.94
CA ALA A 135 6.20 11.94 -6.83
C ALA A 135 6.45 13.41 -7.21
N GLU A 136 5.44 14.26 -7.07
CA GLU A 136 5.51 15.69 -7.32
C GLU A 136 5.42 16.46 -6.01
N ILE A 137 6.40 17.32 -5.76
CA ILE A 137 6.55 18.08 -4.52
C ILE A 137 6.78 19.55 -4.88
N ALA A 138 5.96 20.45 -4.34
CA ALA A 138 6.14 21.88 -4.55
C ALA A 138 7.46 22.37 -3.92
N THR A 139 8.28 23.05 -4.72
CA THR A 139 9.59 23.60 -4.36
C THR A 139 9.76 25.03 -4.85
N PRO A 140 8.85 25.97 -4.51
CA PRO A 140 8.89 27.33 -5.04
C PRO A 140 10.20 28.04 -4.68
N GLY A 141 10.86 28.60 -5.69
CA GLY A 141 12.19 29.20 -5.56
C GLY A 141 13.31 28.19 -5.32
N GLY A 142 13.10 26.90 -5.60
CA GLY A 142 14.06 25.82 -5.33
C GLY A 142 14.17 25.45 -3.85
N MET A 143 13.21 25.86 -3.02
CA MET A 143 13.22 25.55 -1.58
C MET A 143 12.65 24.15 -1.32
N ILE A 144 13.44 23.29 -0.68
CA ILE A 144 12.99 21.95 -0.29
C ILE A 144 12.12 22.05 0.97
N PRO A 145 10.84 21.62 0.94
CA PRO A 145 9.98 21.69 2.10
C PRO A 145 10.41 20.69 3.19
N THR A 146 10.48 21.16 4.43
CA THR A 146 10.69 20.33 5.63
C THR A 146 9.37 19.97 6.32
N GLU A 147 8.37 20.85 6.18
CA GLU A 147 7.06 20.81 6.81
C GLU A 147 5.99 21.22 5.80
N GLY A 148 4.73 20.91 6.10
CA GLY A 148 3.59 21.31 5.28
C GLY A 148 2.27 21.17 6.03
N ASP A 149 1.21 21.70 5.44
CA ASP A 149 -0.12 21.85 6.02
C ASP A 149 -1.17 20.91 5.40
N ALA A 150 -0.77 20.00 4.50
CA ALA A 150 -1.68 19.03 3.93
C ALA A 150 -2.16 18.03 4.98
N ALA A 151 -3.47 17.95 5.14
CA ALA A 151 -4.14 16.93 5.95
C ALA A 151 -4.21 15.59 5.20
N VAL A 152 -4.30 14.50 5.96
CA VAL A 152 -4.57 13.17 5.41
C VAL A 152 -5.71 12.56 6.24
N PRO A 153 -6.80 12.10 5.61
CA PRO A 153 -7.88 11.40 6.30
C PRO A 153 -7.35 10.27 7.19
N GLY A 154 -7.85 10.20 8.43
CA GLY A 154 -7.39 9.24 9.44
C GLY A 154 -6.21 9.71 10.31
N THR A 155 -5.71 10.93 10.13
CA THR A 155 -4.73 11.54 11.03
C THR A 155 -4.93 13.04 11.18
N SER A 156 -4.73 13.57 12.39
CA SER A 156 -4.63 15.01 12.63
C SER A 156 -3.26 15.59 12.27
N ALA A 157 -2.28 14.74 11.92
CA ALA A 157 -0.93 15.16 11.62
C ALA A 157 -0.83 15.71 10.19
N LEU A 158 -0.42 16.96 10.07
CA LEU A 158 -0.12 17.60 8.79
C LEU A 158 1.22 17.11 8.22
N GLY A 159 1.46 17.38 6.94
CA GLY A 159 2.71 17.06 6.28
C GLY A 159 2.90 17.82 4.96
N VAL A 160 4.05 17.60 4.34
CA VAL A 160 4.36 18.12 3.02
C VAL A 160 3.43 17.47 2.00
N PRO A 161 2.69 18.24 1.17
CA PRO A 161 1.90 17.70 0.07
C PRO A 161 2.79 16.95 -0.93
N VAL A 162 2.35 15.77 -1.35
CA VAL A 162 3.01 14.93 -2.35
C VAL A 162 1.93 14.37 -3.28
N GLY A 163 1.96 14.76 -4.55
CA GLY A 163 1.19 14.10 -5.60
C GLY A 163 1.92 12.82 -5.98
N LEU A 164 1.30 11.66 -5.79
CA LEU A 164 1.89 10.36 -6.13
C LEU A 164 1.12 9.74 -7.29
N THR A 165 1.75 9.67 -8.45
CA THR A 165 1.19 9.09 -9.66
C THR A 165 1.73 7.69 -9.89
N PHE A 166 0.83 6.74 -10.13
CA PHE A 166 1.14 5.41 -10.65
C PHE A 166 0.88 5.44 -12.16
N ALA A 167 1.90 5.14 -12.95
CA ALA A 167 1.83 5.12 -14.41
C ALA A 167 1.95 3.68 -14.95
N GLY A 168 1.46 3.46 -16.17
CA GLY A 168 1.60 2.17 -16.85
C GLY A 168 0.87 1.04 -16.13
N LEU A 169 -0.34 1.34 -15.66
CA LEU A 169 -1.13 0.43 -14.81
C LEU A 169 -1.58 -0.84 -15.53
N ALA A 170 -1.93 -0.71 -16.81
CA ALA A 170 -2.18 -1.81 -17.72
C ALA A 170 -1.93 -1.31 -19.16
N ALA A 171 -1.53 -2.21 -20.06
CA ALA A 171 -1.38 -1.86 -21.48
C ALA A 171 -2.75 -1.83 -22.19
N ASP A 172 -3.69 -2.63 -21.70
CA ASP A 172 -5.03 -2.80 -22.22
C ASP A 172 -5.95 -3.42 -21.14
N THR A 173 -7.24 -3.57 -21.45
CA THR A 173 -8.21 -4.19 -20.54
C THR A 173 -7.88 -5.66 -20.24
N ALA A 174 -7.23 -6.38 -21.16
CA ALA A 174 -6.91 -7.79 -20.98
C ALA A 174 -5.80 -7.99 -19.93
N THR A 175 -4.80 -7.12 -19.91
CA THR A 175 -3.74 -7.09 -18.91
C THR A 175 -4.24 -6.55 -17.56
N LEU A 176 -5.27 -5.70 -17.57
CA LEU A 176 -5.90 -5.23 -16.34
C LEU A 176 -6.69 -6.33 -15.61
N LEU A 177 -7.33 -7.24 -16.33
CA LEU A 177 -8.20 -8.30 -15.79
C LEU A 177 -7.53 -9.68 -15.92
N PRO A 178 -6.83 -10.18 -14.88
CA PRO A 178 -6.09 -11.44 -14.96
C PRO A 178 -6.95 -12.66 -15.33
N THR A 179 -8.24 -12.62 -15.02
CA THR A 179 -9.19 -13.69 -15.34
C THR A 179 -9.89 -13.50 -16.68
N GLY A 180 -9.76 -12.31 -17.29
CA GLY A 180 -10.45 -11.92 -18.52
C GLY A 180 -11.91 -11.51 -18.33
N ALA A 181 -12.49 -11.65 -17.13
CA ALA A 181 -13.89 -11.28 -16.87
C ALA A 181 -14.00 -9.99 -16.04
N PRO A 182 -15.01 -9.14 -16.31
CA PRO A 182 -15.25 -7.94 -15.50
C PRO A 182 -15.74 -8.27 -14.08
N ALA A 183 -16.43 -9.40 -13.91
CA ALA A 183 -16.89 -9.92 -12.63
C ALA A 183 -16.79 -11.45 -12.60
N GLU A 184 -16.09 -11.97 -11.61
CA GLU A 184 -15.97 -13.39 -11.28
C GLU A 184 -16.98 -13.80 -10.22
N GLN A 185 -17.27 -15.10 -10.16
CA GLN A 185 -18.13 -15.70 -9.13
C GLN A 185 -17.34 -16.76 -8.37
N ILE A 186 -17.23 -16.60 -7.05
CA ILE A 186 -16.63 -17.60 -6.17
C ILE A 186 -17.73 -18.18 -5.29
N SER A 187 -17.95 -19.48 -5.37
CA SER A 187 -18.90 -20.20 -4.53
C SER A 187 -18.19 -20.82 -3.33
N ILE A 188 -18.62 -20.46 -2.12
CA ILE A 188 -18.17 -21.06 -0.87
C ILE A 188 -19.39 -21.61 -0.16
N GLU A 189 -19.41 -22.93 0.06
CA GLU A 189 -20.56 -23.65 0.61
C GLU A 189 -21.80 -23.41 -0.27
N ASN A 190 -22.85 -22.80 0.27
CA ASN A 190 -24.11 -22.54 -0.45
C ASN A 190 -24.30 -21.06 -0.83
N HIS A 191 -23.24 -20.25 -0.79
CA HIS A 191 -23.28 -18.83 -1.15
C HIS A 191 -22.30 -18.50 -2.26
N THR A 192 -22.71 -17.64 -3.18
CA THR A 192 -21.89 -17.15 -4.30
C THR A 192 -21.56 -15.68 -4.07
N TYR A 193 -20.27 -15.35 -4.21
CA TYR A 193 -19.74 -14.02 -4.00
C TYR A 193 -19.16 -13.50 -5.31
N ARG A 194 -19.61 -12.33 -5.74
CA ARG A 194 -19.11 -11.68 -6.95
C ARG A 194 -17.92 -10.79 -6.62
N ALA A 195 -16.92 -10.79 -7.48
CA ALA A 195 -15.78 -9.90 -7.37
C ALA A 195 -15.27 -9.40 -8.71
N THR A 196 -14.81 -8.15 -8.77
CA THR A 196 -13.92 -7.70 -9.85
C THR A 196 -12.48 -7.94 -9.43
N MET A 197 -11.70 -8.62 -10.27
CA MET A 197 -10.30 -8.94 -10.02
C MET A 197 -9.41 -8.17 -10.99
N VAL A 198 -8.52 -7.33 -10.46
CA VAL A 198 -7.65 -6.46 -11.26
C VAL A 198 -6.18 -6.61 -10.89
N ALA A 199 -5.30 -6.37 -11.87
CA ALA A 199 -3.86 -6.28 -11.70
C ALA A 199 -3.35 -4.85 -11.94
N ALA A 200 -3.77 -3.91 -11.08
CA ALA A 200 -3.29 -2.52 -11.12
C ALA A 200 -2.90 -2.05 -9.72
N GLY A 201 -1.73 -1.39 -9.60
CA GLY A 201 -1.17 -1.01 -8.30
C GLY A 201 -0.69 -2.23 -7.50
N ALA A 202 -1.59 -2.89 -6.78
CA ALA A 202 -1.39 -4.23 -6.27
C ALA A 202 -2.53 -5.13 -6.77
N PRO A 203 -2.26 -6.37 -7.20
CA PRO A 203 -3.32 -7.30 -7.58
C PRO A 203 -4.39 -7.37 -6.48
N ALA A 204 -5.65 -7.22 -6.85
CA ALA A 204 -6.75 -7.13 -5.90
C ALA A 204 -8.01 -7.85 -6.40
N ALA A 205 -8.77 -8.41 -5.46
CA ALA A 205 -10.13 -8.88 -5.68
C ALA A 205 -11.09 -8.08 -4.78
N LEU A 206 -12.08 -7.46 -5.42
CA LEU A 206 -13.00 -6.49 -4.83
C LEU A 206 -14.41 -7.05 -4.87
N PHE A 207 -14.89 -7.51 -3.72
CA PHE A 207 -16.14 -8.24 -3.54
C PHE A 207 -17.32 -7.32 -3.28
N ASP A 208 -18.49 -7.70 -3.78
CA ASP A 208 -19.73 -6.95 -3.57
C ASP A 208 -20.18 -7.06 -2.12
N ALA A 209 -20.36 -5.93 -1.44
CA ALA A 209 -20.83 -5.89 -0.06
C ALA A 209 -22.19 -6.56 0.10
N ALA A 210 -23.07 -6.44 -0.88
CA ALA A 210 -24.41 -7.03 -0.83
C ALA A 210 -24.36 -8.57 -0.72
N ASP A 211 -23.40 -9.21 -1.38
CA ASP A 211 -23.23 -10.68 -1.34
C ASP A 211 -22.73 -11.15 0.04
N LEU A 212 -22.19 -10.26 0.87
CA LEU A 212 -21.81 -10.51 2.26
C LEU A 212 -22.88 -10.05 3.28
N GLY A 213 -24.00 -9.49 2.83
CA GLY A 213 -24.99 -8.87 3.72
C GLY A 213 -24.49 -7.55 4.36
N LEU A 214 -23.56 -6.88 3.69
CA LEU A 214 -22.91 -5.64 4.12
C LEU A 214 -23.28 -4.48 3.18
N THR A 215 -22.93 -3.27 3.61
CA THR A 215 -23.03 -2.03 2.83
C THR A 215 -21.70 -1.61 2.21
N GLY A 216 -20.57 -2.10 2.76
CA GLY A 216 -19.23 -1.63 2.41
C GLY A 216 -18.79 -0.42 3.23
N ALA A 217 -19.64 0.08 4.13
CA ALA A 217 -19.37 1.23 4.99
C ALA A 217 -19.14 0.85 6.48
N GLU A 218 -19.00 -0.44 6.79
CA GLU A 218 -18.89 -0.98 8.15
C GLU A 218 -17.67 -0.47 8.94
N ASP A 219 -17.74 -0.55 10.27
CA ASP A 219 -16.56 -0.33 11.11
C ASP A 219 -15.55 -1.51 10.99
N ASN A 220 -14.30 -1.29 11.41
CA ASN A 220 -13.28 -2.32 11.32
C ASN A 220 -13.60 -3.57 12.17
N ARG A 221 -14.38 -3.44 13.25
CA ARG A 221 -14.74 -4.58 14.10
C ARG A 221 -15.72 -5.49 13.35
N THR A 222 -16.73 -4.94 12.69
CA THR A 222 -17.66 -5.71 11.85
C THR A 222 -16.94 -6.37 10.68
N ILE A 223 -15.98 -5.69 10.03
CA ILE A 223 -15.16 -6.33 8.99
C ILE A 223 -14.28 -7.45 9.57
N ALA A 224 -13.78 -7.30 10.80
CA ALA A 224 -12.99 -8.35 11.45
C ALA A 224 -13.80 -9.64 11.71
N GLU A 225 -15.11 -9.53 11.95
CA GLU A 225 -16.01 -10.69 12.10
C GLU A 225 -16.11 -11.52 10.81
N HIS A 226 -15.90 -10.90 9.64
CA HIS A 226 -15.94 -11.54 8.32
C HIS A 226 -14.56 -12.08 7.87
N LEU A 227 -13.52 -11.88 8.67
CA LEU A 227 -12.15 -12.24 8.30
C LEU A 227 -11.99 -13.71 7.88
N PRO A 228 -12.56 -14.73 8.58
CA PRO A 228 -12.42 -16.12 8.16
C PRO A 228 -12.94 -16.38 6.74
N LEU A 229 -14.06 -15.79 6.35
CA LEU A 229 -14.62 -15.90 5.01
C LEU A 229 -13.77 -15.16 3.98
N LEU A 230 -13.40 -13.91 4.27
CA LEU A 230 -12.59 -13.09 3.37
C LEU A 230 -11.22 -13.72 3.08
N LEU A 231 -10.63 -14.44 4.04
CA LEU A 231 -9.39 -15.20 3.83
C LEU A 231 -9.58 -16.42 2.91
N ARG A 232 -10.74 -17.08 2.93
CA ARG A 232 -11.05 -18.15 1.97
C ARG A 232 -11.27 -17.57 0.58
N LEU A 233 -12.06 -16.52 0.46
CA LEU A 233 -12.28 -15.79 -0.81
C LEU A 233 -10.96 -15.29 -1.41
N ARG A 234 -10.05 -14.83 -0.56
CA ARG A 234 -8.69 -14.47 -0.95
C ARG A 234 -7.95 -15.60 -1.63
N ARG A 235 -7.98 -16.79 -1.03
CA ARG A 235 -7.27 -17.96 -1.54
C ARG A 235 -7.80 -18.35 -2.90
N GLU A 236 -9.12 -18.41 -3.06
CA GLU A 236 -9.76 -18.70 -4.35
C GLU A 236 -9.43 -17.63 -5.40
N SER A 237 -9.48 -16.35 -5.03
CA SER A 237 -9.09 -15.25 -5.92
C SER A 237 -7.63 -15.36 -6.37
N SER A 238 -6.72 -15.73 -5.47
CA SER A 238 -5.30 -15.93 -5.79
C SER A 238 -5.09 -17.05 -6.80
N LEU A 239 -5.89 -18.12 -6.75
CA LEU A 239 -5.85 -19.22 -7.71
C LEU A 239 -6.41 -18.78 -9.07
N LEU A 240 -7.58 -18.11 -9.08
CA LEU A 240 -8.21 -17.60 -10.31
C LEU A 240 -7.34 -16.58 -11.05
N MET A 241 -6.69 -15.68 -10.31
CA MET A 241 -5.77 -14.68 -10.87
C MET A 241 -4.41 -15.26 -11.29
N GLY A 242 -4.16 -16.56 -11.10
CA GLY A 242 -2.88 -17.20 -11.42
C GLY A 242 -1.70 -16.76 -10.55
N LEU A 243 -1.96 -16.10 -9.41
CA LEU A 243 -0.94 -15.61 -8.47
C LEU A 243 -0.37 -16.72 -7.59
N SER A 244 -1.08 -17.84 -7.48
CA SER A 244 -0.65 -19.03 -6.75
C SER A 244 -1.18 -20.29 -7.44
N LYS A 245 -0.53 -21.43 -7.18
CA LYS A 245 -0.96 -22.75 -7.63
C LYS A 245 -1.61 -23.55 -6.50
N PRO A 246 -2.45 -24.55 -6.83
CA PRO A 246 -2.90 -25.54 -5.86
C PRO A 246 -1.68 -26.20 -5.17
N GLY A 247 -1.69 -26.22 -3.84
CA GLY A 247 -0.58 -26.75 -3.03
C GLY A 247 0.48 -25.73 -2.60
N ASP A 248 0.53 -24.53 -3.21
CA ASP A 248 1.43 -23.47 -2.73
C ASP A 248 1.04 -23.03 -1.31
N PRO A 249 2.03 -22.63 -0.47
CA PRO A 249 1.75 -22.00 0.82
C PRO A 249 0.82 -20.80 0.66
N ILE A 250 -0.10 -20.64 1.62
CA ILE A 250 -1.01 -19.50 1.62
C ILE A 250 -0.21 -18.24 1.96
N THR A 251 -0.19 -17.28 1.04
CA THR A 251 0.40 -15.96 1.30
C THR A 251 -0.70 -14.95 1.61
N HIS A 252 -0.41 -14.04 2.53
CA HIS A 252 -1.31 -12.95 2.91
C HIS A 252 -0.86 -11.59 2.35
N ALA A 253 -0.01 -11.65 1.32
CA ALA A 253 0.57 -10.56 0.55
C ALA A 253 -0.37 -10.05 -0.55
N ILE A 254 -0.65 -10.92 -1.53
CA ILE A 254 -1.47 -10.68 -2.73
C ILE A 254 -2.39 -11.89 -3.01
N PRO A 255 -3.52 -11.72 -3.70
CA PRO A 255 -4.13 -10.42 -4.01
C PRO A 255 -4.59 -9.72 -2.73
N LYS A 256 -4.71 -8.39 -2.77
CA LYS A 256 -5.43 -7.63 -1.75
C LYS A 256 -6.92 -7.96 -1.84
N ILE A 257 -7.61 -7.95 -0.71
CA ILE A 257 -9.05 -8.25 -0.64
C ILE A 257 -9.78 -7.04 -0.11
N GLY A 258 -10.83 -6.66 -0.81
CA GLY A 258 -11.72 -5.58 -0.42
C GLY A 258 -13.18 -5.98 -0.53
N VAL A 259 -13.99 -5.35 0.31
CA VAL A 259 -15.45 -5.30 0.18
C VAL A 259 -15.80 -3.91 -0.32
N VAL A 260 -16.62 -3.84 -1.37
CA VAL A 260 -17.04 -2.59 -2.01
C VAL A 260 -18.55 -2.51 -2.07
N GLY A 261 -19.09 -1.30 -1.90
CA GLY A 261 -20.53 -1.06 -1.95
C GLY A 261 -20.85 0.36 -2.38
N PRO A 262 -22.15 0.70 -2.53
CA PRO A 262 -22.54 2.04 -2.91
C PRO A 262 -22.21 3.05 -1.80
N PRO A 263 -22.12 4.35 -2.12
CA PRO A 263 -22.05 5.36 -1.09
C PRO A 263 -23.33 5.34 -0.24
N VAL A 264 -23.13 5.40 1.08
CA VAL A 264 -24.13 5.50 2.15
C VAL A 264 -23.56 6.36 3.28
N ASP A 265 -24.39 6.99 4.10
CA ASP A 265 -23.90 7.71 5.27
C ASP A 265 -23.13 6.77 6.21
N TYR A 266 -21.99 7.24 6.72
CA TYR A 266 -21.21 6.47 7.68
C TYR A 266 -20.40 7.34 8.62
N ARG A 267 -19.96 6.75 9.73
CA ARG A 267 -19.08 7.40 10.69
C ARG A 267 -17.69 6.78 10.66
N THR A 268 -16.67 7.62 10.48
CA THR A 268 -15.26 7.20 10.46
C THR A 268 -14.80 6.69 11.83
N SER A 269 -13.68 5.98 11.85
CA SER A 269 -12.98 5.55 13.07
C SER A 269 -12.55 6.71 14.00
N ALA A 270 -12.42 7.92 13.46
CA ALA A 270 -12.14 9.14 14.22
C ALA A 270 -13.41 9.85 14.73
N GLY A 271 -14.60 9.29 14.47
CA GLY A 271 -15.87 9.85 14.92
C GLY A 271 -16.42 10.98 14.04
N VAL A 272 -15.87 11.19 12.86
CA VAL A 272 -16.36 12.15 11.84
C VAL A 272 -17.45 11.47 11.00
N ASP A 273 -18.59 12.13 10.84
CA ASP A 273 -19.68 11.70 9.97
C ASP A 273 -19.37 12.08 8.51
N ILE A 274 -19.67 11.18 7.58
CA ILE A 274 -19.45 11.33 6.13
C ILE A 274 -20.78 11.06 5.44
N ASP A 275 -21.21 11.98 4.58
CA ASP A 275 -22.45 11.89 3.83
C ASP A 275 -22.27 11.04 2.57
N GLU A 276 -23.32 10.33 2.12
CA GLU A 276 -23.28 9.59 0.86
C GLU A 276 -22.96 10.46 -0.38
N ASP A 277 -23.18 11.78 -0.31
CA ASP A 277 -22.84 12.73 -1.37
C ASP A 277 -21.34 13.09 -1.42
N ASP A 278 -20.61 12.86 -0.33
CA ASP A 278 -19.19 13.23 -0.20
C ASP A 278 -18.26 12.31 -1.01
N TYR A 279 -18.73 11.15 -1.45
CA TYR A 279 -17.92 10.16 -2.12
C TYR A 279 -18.69 9.31 -3.14
N ASP A 280 -17.97 8.50 -3.92
CA ASP A 280 -18.52 7.81 -5.08
C ASP A 280 -18.62 6.29 -4.88
N ILE A 281 -17.81 5.70 -3.99
CA ILE A 281 -17.82 4.26 -3.67
C ILE A 281 -17.34 3.97 -2.24
N SER A 282 -18.04 3.07 -1.54
CA SER A 282 -17.64 2.58 -0.21
C SER A 282 -16.62 1.44 -0.34
N VAL A 283 -15.52 1.50 0.40
CA VAL A 283 -14.47 0.47 0.36
C VAL A 283 -13.95 0.10 1.74
N ARG A 284 -13.87 -1.20 2.02
CA ARG A 284 -13.19 -1.78 3.19
C ARG A 284 -12.16 -2.79 2.73
N MET A 285 -10.88 -2.48 2.94
CA MET A 285 -9.78 -3.37 2.55
C MET A 285 -9.26 -4.17 3.73
N LEU A 286 -8.83 -5.40 3.47
CA LEU A 286 -7.94 -6.14 4.35
C LEU A 286 -6.48 -5.84 4.02
N SER A 287 -5.65 -5.82 5.05
CA SER A 287 -4.19 -5.78 4.90
C SER A 287 -3.57 -6.73 5.90
N MET A 288 -2.80 -7.70 5.39
CA MET A 288 -2.41 -8.88 6.16
C MET A 288 -3.67 -9.63 6.65
N LEU A 289 -3.67 -10.09 7.90
CA LEU A 289 -4.77 -10.81 8.54
C LEU A 289 -5.68 -9.88 9.36
N ALA A 290 -5.86 -8.62 8.92
CA ALA A 290 -6.66 -7.64 9.65
C ALA A 290 -7.32 -6.62 8.70
N PRO A 291 -8.44 -6.01 9.11
CA PRO A 291 -9.00 -4.83 8.45
C PRO A 291 -7.96 -3.69 8.40
N HIS A 292 -7.84 -3.05 7.25
CA HIS A 292 -6.97 -1.88 7.10
C HIS A 292 -7.67 -0.65 7.70
N PRO A 293 -7.01 0.17 8.53
CA PRO A 293 -7.64 1.31 9.23
C PRO A 293 -8.08 2.47 8.33
N ALA A 294 -7.74 2.39 7.04
CA ALA A 294 -8.02 3.37 6.00
C ALA A 294 -8.07 2.60 4.66
N ILE A 295 -7.18 2.92 3.71
CA ILE A 295 -6.88 2.11 2.54
C ILE A 295 -5.38 2.15 2.21
N GLY A 296 -4.82 1.06 1.68
CA GLY A 296 -3.48 1.09 1.10
C GLY A 296 -3.52 1.71 -0.30
N LEU A 297 -2.59 2.62 -0.65
CA LEU A 297 -2.71 3.35 -1.92
C LEU A 297 -2.65 2.46 -3.16
N THR A 298 -1.91 1.36 -3.12
CA THR A 298 -1.91 0.37 -4.20
C THR A 298 -3.28 -0.31 -4.37
N SER A 299 -4.04 -0.47 -3.28
CA SER A 299 -5.43 -0.90 -3.34
C SER A 299 -6.36 0.21 -3.83
N ALA A 300 -6.10 1.48 -3.51
CA ALA A 300 -6.87 2.59 -4.06
C ALA A 300 -6.69 2.69 -5.58
N VAL A 301 -5.47 2.47 -6.09
CA VAL A 301 -5.19 2.32 -7.53
C VAL A 301 -5.97 1.15 -8.13
N ALA A 302 -6.03 0.00 -7.44
CA ALA A 302 -6.82 -1.14 -7.88
C ALA A 302 -8.32 -0.82 -7.95
N VAL A 303 -8.87 -0.13 -6.96
CA VAL A 303 -10.28 0.33 -6.97
C VAL A 303 -10.53 1.29 -8.13
N ALA A 304 -9.65 2.27 -8.32
CA ALA A 304 -9.70 3.21 -9.44
C ALA A 304 -9.69 2.49 -10.80
N ALA A 305 -8.80 1.51 -10.98
CA ALA A 305 -8.76 0.71 -12.19
C ALA A 305 -10.01 -0.16 -12.36
N ALA A 306 -10.51 -0.76 -11.28
CA ALA A 306 -11.74 -1.54 -11.34
C ALA A 306 -12.99 -0.68 -11.62
N SER A 307 -12.98 0.62 -11.28
CA SER A 307 -14.09 1.53 -11.62
C SER A 307 -14.17 1.88 -13.11
N THR A 308 -13.14 1.58 -13.91
CA THR A 308 -13.19 1.72 -15.37
C THR A 308 -13.65 0.43 -16.06
N VAL A 309 -13.96 -0.63 -15.32
CA VAL A 309 -14.34 -1.94 -15.86
C VAL A 309 -15.86 -2.04 -15.96
N THR A 310 -16.40 -1.81 -17.16
CA THR A 310 -17.84 -1.95 -17.43
C THR A 310 -18.34 -3.35 -17.12
N GLY A 311 -19.44 -3.45 -16.38
CA GLY A 311 -20.01 -4.74 -15.93
C GLY A 311 -19.33 -5.35 -14.71
N GLY A 312 -18.31 -4.70 -14.15
CA GLY A 312 -17.68 -5.11 -12.91
C GLY A 312 -18.46 -4.71 -11.66
N VAL A 313 -18.16 -5.39 -10.55
CA VAL A 313 -18.74 -5.14 -9.22
C VAL A 313 -18.47 -3.72 -8.73
N VAL A 314 -17.27 -3.19 -8.99
CA VAL A 314 -16.88 -1.83 -8.58
C VAL A 314 -17.71 -0.80 -9.35
N THR A 315 -17.76 -0.90 -10.67
CA THR A 315 -18.58 -0.01 -11.52
C THR A 315 -20.06 -0.09 -11.18
N HIS A 316 -20.59 -1.28 -10.84
CA HIS A 316 -21.98 -1.44 -10.39
C HIS A 316 -22.30 -0.65 -9.12
N ASN A 317 -21.33 -0.54 -8.21
CA ASN A 317 -21.47 0.14 -6.93
C ASN A 317 -21.04 1.61 -6.96
N THR A 318 -20.39 2.08 -8.03
CA THR A 318 -19.86 3.45 -8.09
C THR A 318 -20.92 4.45 -8.56
N ARG A 319 -21.04 5.59 -7.88
CA ARG A 319 -21.84 6.74 -8.31
C ARG A 319 -20.92 7.90 -8.74
N VAL A 320 -20.29 7.79 -9.93
CA VAL A 320 -19.34 8.81 -10.41
C VAL A 320 -20.04 10.14 -10.65
N ARG A 321 -19.60 11.18 -9.93
CA ARG A 321 -20.11 12.56 -10.13
C ARG A 321 -19.23 13.42 -11.04
N TRP A 322 -17.92 13.17 -11.05
CA TRP A 322 -16.94 14.00 -11.74
C TRP A 322 -16.10 13.15 -12.70
N PRO A 323 -16.15 13.40 -14.02
CA PRO A 323 -15.28 12.71 -14.96
C PRO A 323 -13.80 12.91 -14.61
N GLY A 324 -13.01 11.83 -14.63
CA GLY A 324 -11.57 11.88 -14.35
C GLY A 324 -11.20 11.92 -12.87
N SER A 325 -12.15 11.78 -11.95
CA SER A 325 -11.87 11.68 -10.50
C SER A 325 -12.75 10.61 -9.86
N LEU A 326 -12.22 9.98 -8.79
CA LEU A 326 -12.94 9.02 -7.96
C LEU A 326 -12.71 9.33 -6.48
N ARG A 327 -13.79 9.47 -5.73
CA ARG A 327 -13.77 9.66 -4.27
C ARG A 327 -14.11 8.34 -3.58
N ILE A 328 -13.14 7.79 -2.85
CA ILE A 328 -13.24 6.49 -2.21
C ILE A 328 -13.54 6.68 -0.71
N GLY A 329 -14.69 6.22 -0.24
CA GLY A 329 -15.08 6.23 1.17
C GLY A 329 -14.39 5.11 1.95
N THR A 330 -13.55 5.45 2.93
CA THR A 330 -12.76 4.50 3.73
C THR A 330 -13.07 4.63 5.23
N PRO A 331 -12.64 3.69 6.10
CA PRO A 331 -12.80 3.84 7.55
C PRO A 331 -12.17 5.11 8.16
N ALA A 332 -11.26 5.75 7.43
CA ALA A 332 -10.54 6.95 7.84
C ALA A 332 -11.12 8.25 7.24
N GLY A 333 -12.13 8.16 6.37
CA GLY A 333 -12.69 9.28 5.62
C GLY A 333 -12.58 9.06 4.11
N VAL A 334 -12.77 10.13 3.35
CA VAL A 334 -12.82 10.12 1.88
C VAL A 334 -11.43 10.32 1.29
N LEU A 335 -11.13 9.55 0.25
CA LEU A 335 -9.91 9.63 -0.52
C LEU A 335 -10.21 10.08 -1.95
N ASP A 336 -9.70 11.25 -2.34
CA ASP A 336 -9.68 11.72 -3.74
C ASP A 336 -8.57 11.09 -4.59
N VAL A 337 -8.95 10.64 -5.77
CA VAL A 337 -8.06 9.99 -6.75
C VAL A 337 -8.34 10.58 -8.13
N ASP A 338 -7.30 11.10 -8.79
CA ASP A 338 -7.41 11.57 -10.16
C ASP A 338 -7.05 10.45 -11.13
N LEU A 339 -7.83 10.33 -12.20
CA LEU A 339 -7.72 9.31 -13.23
C LEU A 339 -7.37 9.98 -14.56
N THR A 340 -6.32 9.49 -15.23
CA THR A 340 -6.05 9.84 -16.62
C THR A 340 -6.29 8.62 -17.49
N THR A 341 -7.16 8.76 -18.49
CA THR A 341 -7.47 7.72 -19.47
C THR A 341 -7.03 8.15 -20.86
N SER A 342 -6.57 7.19 -21.65
CA SER A 342 -6.31 7.38 -23.07
C SER A 342 -7.59 7.71 -23.84
N PRO A 343 -7.50 8.19 -25.09
CA PRO A 343 -8.66 8.37 -25.97
C PRO A 343 -9.49 7.10 -26.18
N ASP A 344 -8.85 5.92 -26.05
CA ASP A 344 -9.50 4.60 -26.17
C ASP A 344 -10.13 4.12 -24.84
N GLY A 345 -10.10 4.95 -23.80
CA GLY A 345 -10.70 4.66 -22.49
C GLY A 345 -9.84 3.78 -21.58
N ILE A 346 -8.56 3.55 -21.92
CA ILE A 346 -7.64 2.75 -21.12
C ILE A 346 -7.08 3.64 -20.00
N LEU A 347 -7.07 3.16 -18.76
CA LEU A 347 -6.50 3.88 -17.63
C LEU A 347 -4.97 3.96 -17.76
N GLU A 348 -4.44 5.16 -18.04
CA GLU A 348 -3.01 5.41 -18.22
C GLU A 348 -2.30 5.66 -16.88
N SER A 349 -2.93 6.45 -16.02
CA SER A 349 -2.37 6.78 -14.71
C SER A 349 -3.43 7.07 -13.65
N VAL A 350 -3.01 6.89 -12.40
CA VAL A 350 -3.76 7.22 -11.20
C VAL A 350 -2.90 8.09 -10.31
N THR A 351 -3.38 9.30 -10.00
CA THR A 351 -2.70 10.24 -9.10
C THR A 351 -3.43 10.32 -7.77
N LEU A 352 -2.69 10.14 -6.68
CA LEU A 352 -3.19 10.25 -5.33
C LEU A 352 -2.53 11.43 -4.62
N HIS A 353 -3.34 12.29 -4.02
CA HIS A 353 -2.86 13.43 -3.24
C HIS A 353 -2.65 13.03 -1.80
N ARG A 354 -1.41 13.07 -1.33
CA ARG A 354 -1.04 12.66 0.03
C ARG A 354 -0.15 13.67 0.70
N ALA A 355 0.14 13.39 1.97
CA ALA A 355 1.16 14.11 2.72
C ALA A 355 2.20 13.14 3.27
N ALA A 356 3.44 13.62 3.31
CA ALA A 356 4.55 12.94 3.96
C ALA A 356 5.25 13.86 4.95
N ARG A 357 5.91 13.27 5.96
CA ARG A 357 6.67 14.02 6.95
C ARG A 357 7.84 13.18 7.46
N ARG A 358 9.01 13.80 7.55
CA ARG A 358 10.16 13.24 8.28
C ARG A 358 9.93 13.36 9.78
N ILE A 359 9.97 12.22 10.46
CA ILE A 359 9.77 12.13 11.92
C ILE A 359 11.13 12.16 12.62
N ALA A 360 12.07 11.34 12.17
CA ALA A 360 13.39 11.21 12.79
C ALA A 360 14.44 10.73 11.79
N VAL A 361 15.71 11.01 12.10
CA VAL A 361 16.88 10.32 11.55
C VAL A 361 17.56 9.65 12.74
N ALA A 362 17.88 8.35 12.63
CA ALA A 362 18.37 7.57 13.76
C ALA A 362 19.45 6.57 13.34
N GLU A 363 20.30 6.25 14.31
CA GLU A 363 21.18 5.08 14.28
C GLU A 363 20.50 3.96 15.06
N LEU A 364 20.28 2.83 14.40
CA LEU A 364 19.66 1.64 14.96
C LEU A 364 20.74 0.63 15.33
N PHE A 365 20.72 0.16 16.57
CA PHE A 365 21.65 -0.85 17.05
C PHE A 365 21.04 -2.24 16.90
N VAL A 366 21.46 -2.94 15.85
CA VAL A 366 20.84 -4.20 15.42
C VAL A 366 21.66 -5.38 15.88
N THR A 367 21.02 -6.36 16.52
CA THR A 367 21.70 -7.59 16.93
C THR A 367 22.01 -8.43 15.69
N GLY A 368 23.24 -8.96 15.63
CA GLY A 368 23.61 -9.90 14.58
C GLY A 368 22.90 -11.24 14.79
N PRO A 369 22.85 -12.12 13.77
CA PRO A 369 22.29 -13.46 13.93
C PRO A 369 22.96 -14.14 15.13
N ALA A 370 22.16 -14.45 16.16
CA ALA A 370 22.65 -15.26 17.27
C ALA A 370 22.98 -16.65 16.73
N PRO A 371 24.16 -17.24 17.04
CA PRO A 371 24.32 -18.67 16.85
C PRO A 371 23.20 -19.33 17.67
N ALA A 372 22.39 -20.16 17.00
CA ALA A 372 21.35 -20.92 17.68
C ALA A 372 22.02 -21.64 18.86
N LEU A 373 21.63 -21.28 20.08
CA LEU A 373 21.99 -22.08 21.25
C LEU A 373 21.33 -23.44 21.02
N VAL A 374 22.13 -24.39 20.53
CA VAL A 374 21.79 -25.81 20.50
C VAL A 374 21.32 -26.13 21.90
N GLY A 375 20.04 -26.48 22.01
CA GLY A 375 19.37 -26.63 23.29
C GLY A 375 20.19 -27.49 24.24
N LEU A 376 20.51 -26.94 25.40
CA LEU A 376 20.71 -27.77 26.57
C LEU A 376 19.35 -28.38 26.89
N ALA A 377 19.14 -29.60 26.39
CA ALA A 377 18.09 -30.47 26.88
C ALA A 377 18.20 -30.57 28.40
N ARG A 378 17.12 -30.23 29.10
CA ARG A 378 16.81 -30.72 30.43
C ARG A 378 15.35 -31.05 30.50
#